data_AF-A0A2N1VKF6-F1
#
_entry.id   AF-A0A2N1VKF6-F1
#
_cell.length_a   1.000
_cell.length_b   1.000
_cell.length_c   1.000
_cell.angle_alpha   90.00
_cell.angle_beta   90.00
_cell.angle_gamma   90.00
#
_symmetry.space_group_name_H-M   'P 1'
#
loop_
_entity.id
_entity.type
_entity.pdbx_description
1 polymer ?
#
loop_
_entity_poly.entity_id
_entity_poly.type
_entity_poly.pdbx_seq_one_letter_code
_entity_poly.pdbx_strand_id
1 'polypeptide(L)'
;MKRNVTYKSLSLCLVLIVLLSSCSSHVRFASNKQASPSSKKNTSNTKSVSKSGSQASFGQLNLPKGNNDNEMGNLIVSEAFSWLGTPYRYGGDSRSGVDCSGLVAQVYGALGISVPRTSRTQYENSERVKTEKLQQGDLIFFSNGAIVNHVGIYIGNGEMIHASSSRGVIKQAVSDEYYTRRFAGVGRVIK
;
A
#
# COMPACT_ATOMS: atom_id res chain seq x y z
N MET A 1 -5.29 47.57 -48.54
CA MET A 1 -4.01 47.14 -49.16
C MET A 1 -3.25 46.24 -48.18
N LYS A 2 -3.15 44.94 -48.51
CA LYS A 2 -2.49 43.90 -47.71
C LYS A 2 -0.99 43.93 -48.02
N ARG A 3 -0.11 43.94 -47.00
CA ARG A 3 1.34 43.79 -47.17
C ARG A 3 1.74 42.39 -46.76
N ASN A 4 2.20 41.60 -47.73
CA ASN A 4 2.71 40.26 -47.54
C ASN A 4 4.19 40.34 -47.13
N VAL A 5 4.53 39.75 -45.98
CA VAL A 5 5.91 39.54 -45.55
C VAL A 5 6.30 38.09 -45.88
N THR A 6 7.30 37.95 -46.74
CA THR A 6 7.89 36.70 -47.20
C THR A 6 8.80 36.09 -46.14
N TYR A 7 8.50 34.86 -45.69
CA TYR A 7 9.41 34.04 -44.88
C TYR A 7 10.26 33.14 -45.80
N LYS A 8 11.48 33.58 -46.08
CA LYS A 8 12.57 32.77 -46.65
C LYS A 8 13.51 32.37 -45.52
N SER A 9 13.44 31.11 -45.08
CA SER A 9 14.60 30.38 -44.54
C SER A 9 14.15 28.97 -44.16
N LEU A 10 14.10 28.15 -45.20
CA LEU A 10 14.16 26.70 -45.17
C LEU A 10 15.43 26.29 -44.40
N SER A 11 15.30 25.81 -43.16
CA SER A 11 16.37 25.08 -42.47
C SER A 11 15.86 23.69 -42.13
N LEU A 12 16.03 22.83 -43.14
CA LEU A 12 15.96 21.39 -43.08
C LEU A 12 17.25 20.90 -42.42
N CYS A 13 17.19 20.38 -41.20
CA CYS A 13 18.24 19.55 -40.65
C CYS A 13 17.62 18.41 -39.84
N LEU A 14 17.39 17.32 -40.58
CA LEU A 14 17.03 16.00 -40.11
C LEU A 14 18.32 15.18 -40.10
N VAL A 15 18.89 14.88 -38.93
CA VAL A 15 19.98 13.91 -38.74
C VAL A 15 19.78 13.31 -37.33
N LEU A 16 19.16 12.13 -37.20
CA LEU A 16 19.66 10.75 -37.35
C LEU A 16 19.94 10.13 -35.98
N ILE A 17 19.05 9.22 -35.60
CA ILE A 17 19.08 8.36 -34.41
C ILE A 17 20.03 7.18 -34.71
N VAL A 18 21.02 6.91 -33.83
CA VAL A 18 21.74 5.62 -33.79
C VAL A 18 21.94 5.14 -32.34
N LEU A 19 21.00 4.30 -31.93
CA LEU A 19 21.10 3.04 -31.16
C LEU A 19 22.25 2.87 -30.14
N LEU A 20 21.91 2.92 -28.85
CA LEU A 20 22.74 2.44 -27.74
C LEU A 20 22.31 1.02 -27.31
N SER A 21 23.21 0.08 -27.60
CA SER A 21 23.59 -1.15 -26.88
C SER A 21 22.62 -1.78 -25.88
N SER A 22 21.96 -2.88 -26.29
CA SER A 22 21.39 -3.87 -25.38
C SER A 22 22.44 -4.95 -25.05
N CYS A 23 22.87 -5.02 -23.80
CA CYS A 23 23.52 -6.22 -23.24
C CYS A 23 22.48 -6.97 -22.40
N SER A 24 21.92 -8.05 -22.95
CA SER A 24 21.08 -8.99 -22.20
C SER A 24 21.97 -9.83 -21.27
N SER A 25 21.84 -9.63 -19.96
CA SER A 25 22.42 -10.55 -18.96
C SER A 25 21.44 -11.70 -18.72
N HIS A 26 21.86 -12.89 -19.14
CA HIS A 26 21.11 -14.13 -19.05
C HIS A 26 21.35 -14.78 -17.67
N VAL A 27 20.42 -14.67 -16.72
CA VAL A 27 20.48 -15.44 -15.47
C VAL A 27 19.77 -16.78 -15.69
N ARG A 28 20.51 -17.90 -15.55
CA ARG A 28 19.97 -19.27 -15.60
C ARG A 28 19.44 -19.64 -14.22
N PHE A 29 18.15 -19.91 -14.13
CA PHE A 29 17.53 -20.56 -12.97
C PHE A 29 17.93 -22.05 -12.95
N ALA A 30 18.69 -22.45 -11.93
CA ALA A 30 18.88 -23.84 -11.57
C ALA A 30 17.76 -24.25 -10.60
N SER A 31 16.82 -25.08 -11.06
CA SER A 31 15.85 -25.77 -10.21
C SER A 31 16.33 -27.21 -10.02
N ASN A 32 16.81 -27.53 -8.82
CA ASN A 32 17.15 -28.91 -8.44
C ASN A 32 15.98 -29.55 -7.68
N LYS A 33 15.82 -30.82 -7.97
CA LYS A 33 14.73 -31.76 -7.72
C LYS A 33 14.69 -32.27 -6.27
N GLN A 34 13.46 -32.54 -5.80
CA GLN A 34 13.02 -33.68 -4.97
C GLN A 34 13.82 -34.07 -3.71
N ALA A 35 13.16 -34.09 -2.54
CA ALA A 35 12.68 -35.33 -1.88
C ALA A 35 12.14 -35.08 -0.44
N SER A 36 10.95 -35.62 -0.16
CA SER A 36 10.47 -36.01 1.19
C SER A 36 11.09 -37.39 1.54
N PRO A 37 11.24 -37.82 2.82
CA PRO A 37 10.10 -38.34 3.60
C PRO A 37 10.17 -38.29 5.16
N SER A 38 8.97 -38.28 5.76
CA SER A 38 8.46 -38.97 6.96
C SER A 38 9.32 -39.36 8.19
N SER A 39 8.74 -39.05 9.37
CA SER A 39 8.38 -39.97 10.48
C SER A 39 9.44 -40.46 11.50
N LYS A 40 9.21 -40.13 12.78
CA LYS A 40 9.17 -40.98 14.01
C LYS A 40 9.63 -40.15 15.24
N LYS A 41 8.79 -39.92 16.26
CA LYS A 41 8.39 -40.79 17.41
C LYS A 41 9.31 -40.59 18.64
N ASN A 42 8.77 -40.03 19.73
CA ASN A 42 8.75 -40.63 21.08
C ASN A 42 8.64 -39.60 22.23
N THR A 43 7.69 -39.93 23.10
CA THR A 43 7.39 -39.48 24.46
C THR A 43 8.56 -39.68 25.44
N SER A 44 8.79 -38.77 26.38
CA SER A 44 8.86 -39.05 27.83
C SER A 44 9.23 -37.84 28.70
N ASN A 45 8.50 -37.75 29.80
CA ASN A 45 8.65 -36.87 30.97
C ASN A 45 10.04 -36.96 31.62
N THR A 46 10.52 -35.85 32.20
CA THR A 46 11.08 -35.82 33.58
C THR A 46 11.32 -34.38 34.08
N LYS A 47 10.76 -34.10 35.26
CA LYS A 47 11.15 -33.09 36.28
C LYS A 47 12.68 -33.14 36.52
N SER A 48 13.45 -32.13 36.97
CA SER A 48 13.24 -30.81 37.57
C SER A 48 14.63 -30.23 37.99
N VAL A 49 14.70 -28.91 38.26
CA VAL A 49 15.63 -28.18 39.18
C VAL A 49 16.95 -27.58 38.62
N SER A 50 16.88 -26.25 38.42
CA SER A 50 17.77 -25.14 38.86
C SER A 50 19.30 -25.15 38.60
N LYS A 51 19.83 -24.12 37.90
CA LYS A 51 20.52 -22.93 38.49
C LYS A 51 20.99 -21.89 37.43
N SER A 52 20.47 -20.67 37.55
CA SER A 52 21.06 -19.31 37.42
C SER A 52 22.14 -18.94 36.37
N GLY A 53 21.85 -17.85 35.63
CA GLY A 53 22.79 -16.90 34.98
C GLY A 53 22.76 -16.97 33.45
N SER A 54 22.47 -15.95 32.64
CA SER A 54 22.48 -14.50 32.79
C SER A 54 21.51 -13.85 31.78
N GLN A 55 21.03 -12.66 32.10
CA GLN A 55 19.93 -11.99 31.45
C GLN A 55 20.26 -11.31 30.11
N ALA A 56 19.33 -11.42 29.16
CA ALA A 56 18.94 -10.36 28.25
C ALA A 56 17.45 -10.57 27.89
N SER A 57 16.58 -10.22 28.83
CA SER A 57 15.13 -10.22 28.65
C SER A 57 14.73 -8.89 28.01
N PHE A 58 14.48 -8.90 26.69
CA PHE A 58 13.49 -7.98 26.16
C PHE A 58 12.15 -8.46 26.69
N GLY A 59 11.60 -7.69 27.64
CA GLY A 59 10.38 -8.04 28.35
C GLY A 59 9.27 -8.40 27.39
N GLN A 60 8.85 -9.67 27.44
CA GLN A 60 7.57 -10.08 26.91
C GLN A 60 6.51 -9.44 27.81
N LEU A 61 6.02 -8.27 27.40
CA LEU A 61 4.83 -7.66 27.99
C LEU A 61 3.70 -8.69 27.84
N ASN A 62 3.23 -9.22 28.97
CA ASN A 62 1.97 -9.95 29.03
C ASN A 62 0.85 -8.94 28.78
N LEU A 63 0.61 -8.64 27.50
CA LEU A 63 -0.54 -7.87 27.07
C LEU A 63 -1.78 -8.76 27.24
N PRO A 64 -2.86 -8.25 27.86
CA PRO A 64 -4.13 -8.96 27.88
C PRO A 64 -4.55 -9.24 26.43
N LYS A 65 -4.95 -10.47 26.14
CA LYS A 65 -5.45 -10.93 24.83
C LYS A 65 -6.82 -10.29 24.54
N GLY A 66 -6.80 -8.99 24.27
CA GLY A 66 -7.95 -8.18 23.92
C GLY A 66 -7.52 -7.06 22.96
N ASN A 67 -8.10 -7.08 21.76
CA ASN A 67 -8.09 -6.02 20.75
C ASN A 67 -6.81 -5.84 19.90
N ASN A 68 -6.22 -6.94 19.45
CA ASN A 68 -5.20 -6.97 18.38
C ASN A 68 -5.59 -6.18 17.10
N ASP A 69 -6.88 -6.07 16.81
CA ASP A 69 -7.37 -5.31 15.65
C ASP A 69 -7.23 -3.80 15.85
N ASN A 70 -7.45 -3.29 17.07
CA ASN A 70 -7.26 -1.88 17.38
C ASN A 70 -5.76 -1.52 17.36
N GLU A 71 -4.89 -2.41 17.81
CA GLU A 71 -3.44 -2.20 17.75
C GLU A 71 -2.95 -2.15 16.29
N MET A 72 -3.38 -3.08 15.44
CA MET A 72 -3.03 -3.05 14.02
C MET A 72 -3.57 -1.79 13.33
N GLY A 73 -4.81 -1.40 13.63
CA GLY A 73 -5.37 -0.14 13.13
C GLY A 73 -4.50 1.07 13.47
N ASN A 74 -4.05 1.17 14.72
CA ASN A 74 -3.13 2.23 15.16
C ASN A 74 -1.81 2.21 14.39
N LEU A 75 -1.22 1.02 14.15
CA LEU A 75 0.02 0.89 13.38
C LEU A 75 -0.15 1.31 11.92
N ILE A 76 -1.25 0.90 11.27
CA ILE A 76 -1.61 1.31 9.90
C ILE A 76 -1.72 2.83 9.83
N VAL A 77 -2.43 3.43 10.79
CA VAL A 77 -2.62 4.88 10.85
C VAL A 77 -1.29 5.59 11.06
N SER A 78 -0.47 5.12 12.01
CA SER A 78 0.87 5.69 12.27
C SER A 78 1.75 5.63 11.02
N GLU A 79 1.78 4.50 10.33
CA GLU A 79 2.53 4.39 9.08
C GLU A 79 1.95 5.32 8.02
N ALA A 80 0.63 5.38 7.82
CA ALA A 80 -0.01 6.30 6.87
C ALA A 80 0.35 7.78 7.14
N PHE A 81 0.44 8.20 8.40
CA PHE A 81 0.88 9.55 8.78
C PHE A 81 2.29 9.86 8.30
N SER A 82 3.19 8.88 8.29
CA SER A 82 4.55 9.09 7.80
C SER A 82 4.58 9.46 6.31
N TRP A 83 3.55 9.14 5.54
CA TRP A 83 3.45 9.42 4.10
C TRP A 83 2.96 10.82 3.75
N LEU A 84 2.46 11.60 4.71
CA LEU A 84 1.97 12.96 4.46
C LEU A 84 3.00 13.81 3.70
N GLY A 85 2.52 14.55 2.70
CA GLY A 85 3.35 15.39 1.83
C GLY A 85 4.02 14.67 0.67
N THR A 86 3.97 13.34 0.60
CA THR A 86 4.48 12.59 -0.57
C THR A 86 3.73 13.03 -1.83
N PRO A 87 4.42 13.41 -2.94
CA PRO A 87 3.74 13.82 -4.16
C PRO A 87 2.89 12.71 -4.76
N TYR A 88 1.81 13.09 -5.45
CA TYR A 88 1.05 12.12 -6.23
C TYR A 88 1.79 11.77 -7.52
N ARG A 89 1.89 10.46 -7.83
CA ARG A 89 2.28 9.98 -9.16
C ARG A 89 1.44 8.78 -9.55
N TYR A 90 0.80 8.84 -10.71
CA TYR A 90 0.03 7.72 -11.24
C TYR A 90 0.93 6.49 -11.43
N GLY A 91 0.51 5.34 -10.91
CA GLY A 91 1.34 4.13 -10.91
C GLY A 91 2.46 4.13 -9.87
N GLY A 92 2.68 5.24 -9.16
CA GLY A 92 3.74 5.38 -8.17
C GLY A 92 3.49 4.58 -6.90
N ASP A 93 4.58 4.11 -6.31
CA ASP A 93 4.64 3.24 -5.14
C ASP A 93 5.81 3.58 -4.20
N SER A 94 6.32 4.82 -4.24
CA SER A 94 7.49 5.23 -3.45
C SER A 94 7.35 6.62 -2.83
N ARG A 95 8.29 6.99 -1.96
CA ARG A 95 8.37 8.33 -1.34
C ARG A 95 8.64 9.47 -2.34
N SER A 96 9.08 9.16 -3.56
CA SER A 96 9.25 10.15 -4.64
C SER A 96 7.95 10.42 -5.42
N GLY A 97 6.92 9.62 -5.16
CA GLY A 97 5.64 9.69 -5.85
C GLY A 97 4.81 8.44 -5.63
N VAL A 98 3.56 8.62 -5.22
CA VAL A 98 2.63 7.51 -4.93
C VAL A 98 1.23 7.78 -5.47
N ASP A 99 0.51 6.76 -5.93
CA ASP A 99 -0.94 6.88 -6.18
C ASP A 99 -1.78 6.38 -4.99
N CYS A 100 -3.10 6.51 -5.07
CA CYS A 100 -3.99 6.18 -3.97
C CYS A 100 -3.89 4.72 -3.52
N SER A 101 -3.90 3.79 -4.48
CA SER A 101 -3.78 2.36 -4.20
C SER A 101 -2.36 1.92 -3.89
N GLY A 102 -1.35 2.58 -4.46
CA GLY A 102 0.06 2.40 -4.15
C GLY A 102 0.36 2.81 -2.70
N LEU A 103 -0.24 3.90 -2.22
CA LEU A 103 -0.12 4.34 -0.83
C LEU A 103 -0.63 3.26 0.12
N VAL A 104 -1.82 2.71 -0.15
CA VAL A 104 -2.36 1.59 0.64
C VAL A 104 -1.41 0.40 0.60
N ALA A 105 -0.95 -0.02 -0.58
CA ALA A 105 -0.05 -1.17 -0.70
C ALA A 105 1.26 -0.97 0.07
N GLN A 106 1.83 0.23 0.07
CA GLN A 106 3.06 0.55 0.80
C GLN A 106 2.84 0.59 2.32
N VAL A 107 1.76 1.24 2.78
CA VAL A 107 1.44 1.33 4.21
C VAL A 107 1.21 -0.05 4.82
N TYR A 108 0.40 -0.89 4.17
CA TYR A 108 0.13 -2.25 4.65
C TYR A 108 1.35 -3.16 4.47
N GLY A 109 2.10 -3.00 3.38
CA GLY A 109 3.31 -3.75 3.10
C GLY A 109 4.41 -3.52 4.14
N ALA A 110 4.57 -2.30 4.66
CA ALA A 110 5.49 -2.00 5.76
C ALA A 110 5.17 -2.78 7.04
N LEU A 111 3.92 -3.22 7.21
CA LEU A 111 3.43 -4.03 8.32
C LEU A 111 3.32 -5.52 7.97
N GLY A 112 3.86 -5.93 6.81
CA GLY A 112 3.86 -7.32 6.35
C GLY A 112 2.52 -7.80 5.78
N ILE A 113 1.58 -6.90 5.47
CA ILE A 113 0.27 -7.24 4.91
C ILE A 113 0.27 -6.95 3.42
N SER A 114 0.09 -7.99 2.60
CA SER A 114 0.02 -7.86 1.14
C SER A 114 -1.36 -7.41 0.70
N VAL A 115 -1.41 -6.35 -0.10
CA VAL A 115 -2.66 -5.80 -0.62
C VAL A 115 -2.57 -5.66 -2.15
N PRO A 116 -3.63 -5.97 -2.92
CA PRO A 116 -3.61 -5.84 -4.38
C PRO A 116 -3.24 -4.43 -4.85
N ARG A 117 -2.60 -4.31 -6.02
CA ARG A 117 -2.04 -3.03 -6.50
C ARG A 117 -3.08 -1.97 -6.84
N THR A 118 -4.29 -2.34 -7.27
CA THR A 118 -5.30 -1.38 -7.76
C THR A 118 -6.44 -1.20 -6.78
N SER A 119 -6.99 0.02 -6.67
CA SER A 119 -8.10 0.32 -5.75
C SER A 119 -9.34 -0.55 -6.00
N ARG A 120 -9.62 -0.91 -7.25
CA ARG A 120 -10.70 -1.84 -7.61
C ARG A 120 -10.46 -3.23 -7.02
N THR A 121 -9.28 -3.80 -7.26
CA THR A 121 -8.95 -5.14 -6.73
C THR A 121 -8.86 -5.12 -5.20
N GLN A 122 -8.43 -4.01 -4.59
CA GLN A 122 -8.46 -3.83 -3.14
C GLN A 122 -9.89 -3.88 -2.60
N TYR A 123 -10.80 -3.16 -3.26
CA TYR A 123 -12.22 -3.21 -2.92
C TYR A 123 -12.78 -4.62 -3.07
N GLU A 124 -12.50 -5.33 -4.16
CA GLU A 124 -12.99 -6.69 -4.39
C GLU A 124 -12.47 -7.71 -3.37
N ASN A 125 -11.27 -7.50 -2.81
CA ASN A 125 -10.61 -8.43 -1.88
C ASN A 125 -10.69 -8.01 -0.40
N SER A 126 -11.44 -6.96 -0.08
CA SER A 126 -11.67 -6.52 1.31
C SER A 126 -13.00 -7.05 1.86
N GLU A 127 -13.06 -7.37 3.14
CA GLU A 127 -14.32 -7.63 3.85
C GLU A 127 -15.17 -6.36 3.87
N ARG A 128 -16.46 -6.43 3.50
CA ARG A 128 -17.35 -5.26 3.52
C ARG A 128 -17.68 -4.86 4.95
N VAL A 129 -17.41 -3.61 5.29
CA VAL A 129 -17.71 -3.04 6.62
C VAL A 129 -18.84 -2.03 6.49
N LYS A 130 -19.78 -2.06 7.44
CA LYS A 130 -20.80 -1.02 7.54
C LYS A 130 -20.18 0.24 8.15
N THR A 131 -20.62 1.41 7.72
CA THR A 131 -20.08 2.71 8.17
C THR A 131 -20.11 2.86 9.71
N GLU A 132 -21.10 2.29 10.39
CA GLU A 132 -21.21 2.35 11.86
C GLU A 132 -20.18 1.48 12.59
N LYS A 133 -19.48 0.61 11.86
CA LYS A 133 -18.44 -0.31 12.36
C LYS A 133 -17.04 0.06 11.85
N LEU A 134 -16.88 1.27 11.31
CA LEU A 134 -15.59 1.80 10.86
C LEU A 134 -14.57 1.77 11.99
N GLN A 135 -13.40 1.22 11.68
CA GLN A 135 -12.24 1.16 12.57
C GLN A 135 -11.02 1.73 11.86
N GLN A 136 -10.09 2.26 12.65
CA GLN A 136 -8.81 2.74 12.12
C GLN A 136 -8.12 1.65 11.29
N GLY A 137 -7.60 2.05 10.13
CA GLY A 137 -7.04 1.10 9.18
C GLY A 137 -8.08 0.38 8.32
N ASP A 138 -9.36 0.75 8.34
CA ASP A 138 -10.29 0.39 7.27
C ASP A 138 -10.01 1.23 6.01
N LEU A 139 -10.34 0.69 4.84
CA LEU A 139 -10.22 1.36 3.56
C LEU A 139 -11.57 1.97 3.17
N ILE A 140 -11.55 3.23 2.75
CA ILE A 140 -12.72 3.94 2.23
C ILE A 140 -12.56 4.06 0.72
N PHE A 141 -13.53 3.53 -0.02
CA PHE A 141 -13.49 3.46 -1.47
C PHE A 141 -14.43 4.46 -2.09
N PHE A 142 -13.99 5.03 -3.22
CA PHE A 142 -14.76 5.98 -3.99
C PHE A 142 -14.80 5.58 -5.46
N SER A 143 -15.90 5.94 -6.13
CA SER A 143 -16.15 5.65 -7.54
C SER A 143 -16.44 6.91 -8.34
N ASN A 144 -16.19 6.81 -9.65
CA ASN A 144 -16.77 7.70 -10.65
C ASN A 144 -17.62 6.82 -11.58
N GLY A 145 -18.94 6.90 -11.42
CA GLY A 145 -19.87 5.95 -12.02
C GLY A 145 -19.84 4.59 -11.33
N ALA A 146 -19.85 3.51 -12.12
CA ALA A 146 -19.98 2.14 -11.61
C ALA A 146 -18.67 1.53 -11.06
N ILE A 147 -17.55 2.24 -11.19
CA ILE A 147 -16.22 1.67 -11.00
C ILE A 147 -15.48 2.41 -9.87
N VAL A 148 -15.00 1.65 -8.88
CA VAL A 148 -14.06 2.15 -7.87
C VAL A 148 -12.77 2.61 -8.55
N ASN A 149 -12.39 3.86 -8.28
CA ASN A 149 -11.24 4.51 -8.89
C ASN A 149 -10.36 5.25 -7.88
N HIS A 150 -10.76 5.32 -6.61
CA HIS A 150 -9.98 5.97 -5.56
C HIS A 150 -10.17 5.27 -4.22
N VAL A 151 -9.18 5.38 -3.34
CA VAL A 151 -9.16 4.75 -2.02
C VAL A 151 -8.42 5.65 -1.03
N GLY A 152 -8.86 5.63 0.23
CA GLY A 152 -8.19 6.25 1.36
C GLY A 152 -8.17 5.32 2.57
N ILE A 153 -7.27 5.58 3.51
CA ILE A 153 -7.12 4.84 4.77
C ILE A 153 -7.84 5.64 5.86
N TYR A 154 -8.85 5.03 6.50
CA TYR A 154 -9.56 5.66 7.60
C TYR A 154 -8.67 5.77 8.83
N ILE A 155 -8.58 6.96 9.40
CA ILE A 155 -7.72 7.26 10.55
C ILE A 155 -8.52 7.56 11.83
N GLY A 156 -9.83 7.34 11.81
CA GLY A 156 -10.73 7.69 12.91
C GLY A 156 -11.32 9.10 12.74
N ASN A 157 -12.24 9.46 13.63
CA ASN A 157 -12.85 10.79 13.72
C ASN A 157 -13.45 11.32 12.39
N GLY A 158 -13.92 10.45 11.51
CA GLY A 158 -14.47 10.86 10.21
C GLY A 158 -13.41 11.36 9.22
N GLU A 159 -12.12 11.10 9.46
CA GLU A 159 -11.01 11.51 8.59
C GLU A 159 -10.33 10.32 7.91
N MET A 160 -9.68 10.59 6.79
CA MET A 160 -8.84 9.63 6.06
C MET A 160 -7.53 10.24 5.60
N ILE A 161 -6.51 9.40 5.40
CA ILE A 161 -5.30 9.74 4.64
C ILE A 161 -5.40 9.10 3.27
N HIS A 162 -5.14 9.88 2.22
CA HIS A 162 -5.13 9.38 0.85
C HIS A 162 -4.19 10.20 -0.04
N ALA A 163 -3.80 9.65 -1.20
CA ALA A 163 -3.04 10.38 -2.21
C ALA A 163 -3.99 11.17 -3.13
N SER A 164 -4.09 12.48 -2.93
CA SER A 164 -4.81 13.42 -3.79
C SER A 164 -4.03 13.68 -5.08
N SER A 165 -4.67 13.58 -6.24
CA SER A 165 -4.02 13.82 -7.54
C SER A 165 -3.39 15.21 -7.68
N SER A 166 -3.93 16.22 -6.98
CA SER A 166 -3.43 17.61 -7.04
C SER A 166 -2.55 18.01 -5.86
N ARG A 167 -2.66 17.34 -4.71
CA ARG A 167 -2.02 17.76 -3.46
C ARG A 167 -1.07 16.73 -2.85
N GLY A 168 -0.93 15.55 -3.45
CA GLY A 168 -0.17 14.46 -2.88
C GLY A 168 -0.89 13.82 -1.69
N VAL A 169 -0.15 13.16 -0.82
CA VAL A 169 -0.70 12.47 0.35
C VAL A 169 -1.08 13.48 1.43
N ILE A 170 -2.37 13.50 1.74
CA ILE A 170 -2.97 14.47 2.66
C ILE A 170 -3.95 13.77 3.61
N LYS A 171 -4.24 14.43 4.72
CA LYS A 171 -5.38 14.13 5.60
C LYS A 171 -6.59 14.94 5.15
N GLN A 172 -7.76 14.32 5.09
CA GLN A 172 -9.00 14.99 4.73
C GLN A 172 -10.22 14.35 5.39
N ALA A 173 -11.26 15.15 5.65
CA ALA A 173 -12.54 14.67 6.14
C ALA A 173 -13.24 13.82 5.06
N VAL A 174 -13.81 12.68 5.48
CA VAL A 174 -14.60 11.81 4.59
C VAL A 174 -15.92 12.49 4.19
N SER A 175 -16.42 13.38 5.06
CA SER A 175 -17.65 14.16 4.86
C SER A 175 -17.50 15.31 3.87
N ASP A 176 -16.31 15.57 3.33
CA ASP A 176 -16.15 16.56 2.27
C ASP A 176 -17.08 16.22 1.09
N GLU A 177 -17.73 17.24 0.53
CA GLU A 177 -18.78 17.07 -0.48
C GLU A 177 -18.27 16.27 -1.70
N TYR A 178 -17.02 16.53 -2.10
CA TYR A 178 -16.37 15.81 -3.19
C TYR A 178 -16.36 14.29 -2.95
N TYR A 179 -16.06 13.86 -1.71
CA TYR A 179 -15.95 12.45 -1.33
C TYR A 179 -17.31 11.82 -1.05
N THR A 180 -18.20 12.55 -0.38
CA THR A 180 -19.55 12.07 -0.08
C THR A 180 -20.32 11.70 -1.34
N ARG A 181 -20.23 12.51 -2.41
CA ARG A 181 -20.89 12.23 -3.71
C ARG A 181 -20.32 11.01 -4.44
N ARG A 182 -19.15 10.53 -4.05
CA ARG A 182 -18.40 9.46 -4.73
C ARG A 182 -18.23 8.22 -3.87
N PHE A 183 -18.82 8.21 -2.68
CA PHE A 183 -18.64 7.11 -1.74
C PHE A 183 -19.17 5.80 -2.34
N ALA A 184 -18.30 4.79 -2.40
CA ALA A 184 -18.62 3.47 -2.95
C ALA A 184 -18.77 2.41 -1.85
N GLY A 185 -18.09 2.57 -0.72
CA GLY A 185 -18.18 1.67 0.43
C GLY A 185 -16.94 1.66 1.30
N VAL A 186 -16.98 0.83 2.35
CA VAL A 186 -15.85 0.58 3.27
C VAL A 186 -15.45 -0.88 3.16
N GLY A 187 -14.13 -1.12 3.20
CA GLY A 187 -13.57 -2.46 3.22
C GLY A 187 -12.46 -2.62 4.24
N ARG A 188 -12.42 -3.77 4.92
CA ARG A 188 -11.36 -4.17 5.83
C ARG A 188 -10.46 -5.20 5.16
N VAL A 189 -9.15 -4.99 5.23
CA VAL A 189 -8.17 -5.95 4.68
C VAL A 189 -8.12 -7.17 5.60
N ILE A 190 -8.35 -8.35 5.03
CA ILE A 190 -8.30 -9.64 5.73
C ILE A 190 -6.83 -10.10 5.78
N LYS A 191 -6.39 -10.60 6.95
CA LYS A 191 -5.05 -11.14 7.18
C LYS A 191 -4.97 -12.63 6.85
#